data_AF-A0A7V3PJ81-F1
#
_entry.id   AF-A0A7V3PJ81-F1
#
_cell.length_a   1.000
_cell.length_b   1.000
_cell.length_c   1.000
_cell.angle_alpha   90.00
_cell.angle_beta   90.00
_cell.angle_gamma   90.00
#
_symmetry.space_group_name_H-M   'P 1'
#
loop_
_entity.id
_entity.type
_entity.pdbx_description
1 polymer ?
#
loop_
_entity_poly.entity_id
_entity_poly.type
_entity_poly.pdbx_seq_one_letter_code
_entity_poly.pdbx_strand_id
1 'polypeptide(L)'
;FFSIIAKVITGKVEFSNAFGGPIRIAQMAAQTADINLLSFINFLALLSLSLAIINILPFPVLDGGHIIIVLLEGILKREISPKVKIVIQNIGFIILLLFMAFVIYSDIMNFKQ
;
A
#
# COMPACT_ATOMS: atom_id res chain seq x y z
N PHE A 1 13.96 -2.36 -1.42
CA PHE A 1 12.68 -2.37 -0.71
C PHE A 1 12.80 -1.94 0.76
N PHE A 2 13.39 -2.74 1.66
CA PHE A 2 13.52 -2.38 3.10
C PHE A 2 14.26 -1.04 3.36
N SER A 3 15.33 -0.75 2.60
CA SER A 3 16.02 0.55 2.67
C SER A 3 15.16 1.73 2.20
N ILE A 4 14.24 1.50 1.26
CA ILE A 4 13.30 2.53 0.77
C ILE A 4 12.21 2.76 1.82
N ILE A 5 11.64 1.71 2.39
CA ILE A 5 10.69 1.80 3.52
C ILE A 5 11.31 2.54 4.71
N ALA A 6 12.54 2.19 5.10
CA ALA A 6 13.24 2.87 6.19
C ALA A 6 13.44 4.37 5.90
N LYS A 7 13.71 4.73 4.64
CA LYS A 7 13.82 6.13 4.20
C LYS A 7 12.49 6.88 4.18
N VAL A 8 11.39 6.19 3.85
CA VAL A 8 10.03 6.76 3.94
C VAL A 8 9.64 6.99 5.41
N ILE A 9 9.88 6.02 6.28
CA ILE A 9 9.56 6.12 7.72
C ILE A 9 10.40 7.21 8.39
N THR A 10 11.65 7.40 7.96
CA THR A 10 12.53 8.48 8.48
C THR A 10 12.28 9.85 7.85
N GLY A 11 11.26 9.99 6.99
CA GLY A 11 10.90 11.26 6.33
C GLY A 11 11.93 11.75 5.31
N LYS A 12 12.91 10.92 4.94
CA LYS A 12 13.96 11.26 3.96
C LYS A 12 13.49 11.13 2.52
N VAL A 13 12.38 10.42 2.29
CA VAL A 13 11.74 10.26 0.98
C VAL A 13 10.24 10.31 1.18
N GLU A 14 9.55 11.18 0.44
CA GLU A 14 8.09 11.22 0.44
C GLU A 14 7.52 9.87 -0.04
N PHE A 15 6.44 9.41 0.57
CA PHE A 15 5.81 8.14 0.24
C PHE A 15 5.46 8.03 -1.27
N SER A 16 5.02 9.12 -1.90
CA SER A 16 4.74 9.17 -3.35
C SER A 16 5.99 9.01 -4.22
N ASN A 17 7.15 9.49 -3.74
CA ASN A 17 8.44 9.34 -4.42
C ASN A 17 9.04 7.94 -4.24
N ALA A 18 8.72 7.26 -3.13
CA ALA A 18 9.26 5.93 -2.82
C ALA A 18 8.44 4.76 -3.41
N PHE A 19 7.11 4.92 -3.50
CA PHE A 19 6.22 3.87 -3.98
C PHE A 19 5.52 4.19 -5.30
N GLY A 20 5.69 5.42 -5.81
CA GLY A 20 4.99 5.91 -7.00
C GLY A 20 3.49 6.04 -6.72
N GLY A 21 2.92 7.23 -6.75
CA GLY A 21 1.47 7.33 -6.71
C GLY A 21 0.83 6.73 -7.99
N PRO A 22 -0.50 6.57 -8.01
CA PRO A 22 -1.20 5.85 -9.08
C PRO A 22 -0.90 6.38 -10.49
N ILE A 23 -0.68 7.70 -10.61
CA ILE A 23 -0.38 8.35 -11.88
C ILE A 23 1.01 7.95 -12.37
N ARG A 24 2.01 7.96 -11.47
CA ARG A 24 3.38 7.54 -11.80
C ARG A 24 3.46 6.05 -12.14
N ILE A 25 2.71 5.20 -11.42
CA ILE A 25 2.62 3.77 -11.75
C ILE A 25 2.09 3.59 -13.16
N ALA A 26 1.04 4.32 -13.55
CA ALA A 26 0.49 4.28 -14.90
C ALA A 26 1.50 4.77 -15.96
N GLN A 27 2.26 5.82 -15.68
CA GLN A 27 3.32 6.30 -16.58
C GLN A 27 4.45 5.27 -16.74
N MET A 28 4.93 4.67 -15.65
CA MET A 28 5.95 3.64 -15.70
C MET A 28 5.47 2.39 -16.45
N ALA A 29 4.19 2.02 -16.28
CA ALA A 29 3.57 0.95 -17.04
C ALA A 29 3.59 1.25 -18.56
N ALA A 30 3.19 2.46 -18.96
CA ALA A 30 3.24 2.88 -20.36
C ALA A 30 4.67 2.88 -20.92
N GLN A 31 5.61 3.50 -20.21
CA GLN A 31 7.02 3.57 -20.63
C GLN A 31 7.65 2.17 -20.79
N THR A 32 7.37 1.25 -19.86
CA THR A 32 7.93 -0.11 -19.94
C THR A 32 7.26 -0.96 -21.01
N ALA A 33 5.98 -0.72 -21.31
CA ALA A 33 5.28 -1.32 -22.44
C ALA A 33 5.85 -0.86 -23.80
N ASP A 34 6.23 0.42 -23.91
CA ASP A 34 6.82 0.98 -25.14
C ASP A 34 8.24 0.45 -25.42
N ILE A 35 8.99 0.05 -24.38
CA ILE A 35 10.36 -0.47 -24.53
C ILE A 35 10.34 -1.89 -25.13
N ASN A 36 9.72 -2.85 -24.45
CA ASN A 36 9.45 -4.22 -24.93
C ASN A 36 8.62 -5.00 -23.90
N LEU A 37 8.06 -6.14 -24.34
CA LEU A 37 7.22 -7.00 -23.50
C LEU A 37 7.95 -7.52 -22.24
N LEU A 38 9.25 -7.83 -22.33
CA LEU A 38 10.01 -8.35 -21.19
C LEU A 38 10.17 -7.29 -20.09
N SER A 39 10.44 -6.05 -20.46
CA SER A 39 10.51 -4.90 -19.54
C SER A 39 9.17 -4.67 -18.84
N PHE A 40 8.07 -4.75 -19.57
CA PHE A 40 6.73 -4.62 -19.00
C PHE A 40 6.40 -5.74 -18.00
N ILE A 41 6.71 -6.99 -18.34
CA ILE A 41 6.52 -8.14 -17.42
C ILE A 41 7.38 -7.96 -16.17
N ASN A 42 8.64 -7.53 -16.31
CA ASN A 42 9.52 -7.26 -15.17
C ASN A 42 8.98 -6.15 -14.26
N PHE A 43 8.44 -5.08 -14.85
CA PHE A 43 7.77 -4.02 -14.09
C PHE A 43 6.55 -4.55 -13.32
N LEU A 44 5.68 -5.33 -13.99
CA LEU A 44 4.52 -5.93 -13.35
C LEU A 44 4.90 -6.90 -12.22
N ALA A 45 5.98 -7.67 -12.39
CA ALA A 45 6.49 -8.57 -11.36
C ALA A 45 6.95 -7.78 -10.11
N LEU A 46 7.69 -6.69 -10.31
CA LEU A 46 8.15 -5.84 -9.21
C LEU A 46 6.98 -5.12 -8.52
N LEU A 47 6.01 -4.62 -9.28
CA LEU A 47 4.80 -4.00 -8.75
C LEU A 47 4.00 -5.00 -7.91
N SER A 48 3.79 -6.21 -8.43
CA SER A 48 3.06 -7.29 -7.74
C SER A 48 3.74 -7.70 -6.44
N LEU A 49 5.08 -7.85 -6.45
CA LEU A 49 5.84 -8.14 -5.23
C LEU A 49 5.70 -7.02 -4.19
N SER A 50 5.70 -5.76 -4.62
CA SER A 50 5.53 -4.61 -3.73
C SER A 50 4.13 -4.60 -3.09
N LEU A 51 3.09 -4.88 -3.88
CA LEU A 51 1.71 -5.00 -3.38
C LEU A 51 1.54 -6.18 -2.43
N ALA A 52 2.17 -7.32 -2.71
CA ALA A 52 2.15 -8.47 -1.82
C ALA A 52 2.73 -8.14 -0.44
N ILE A 53 3.85 -7.40 -0.40
CA ILE A 53 4.44 -6.99 0.88
C ILE A 53 3.55 -5.98 1.61
N ILE A 54 2.94 -5.04 0.90
CA ILE A 54 2.00 -4.07 1.49
C ILE A 54 0.80 -4.81 2.09
N ASN A 55 0.21 -5.79 1.39
CA ASN A 55 -0.94 -6.54 1.90
C ASN A 55 -0.65 -7.36 3.15
N ILE A 56 0.60 -7.73 3.41
CA ILE A 56 1.01 -8.45 4.63
C ILE A 56 1.15 -7.51 5.84
N LEU A 57 1.16 -6.19 5.63
CA LEU A 57 1.30 -5.23 6.73
C LEU A 57 0.14 -5.30 7.73
N PRO A 58 0.40 -4.97 9.01
CA PRO A 58 -0.56 -5.07 10.11
C PRO A 58 -1.64 -3.96 10.08
N PHE A 59 -2.29 -3.76 8.93
CA PHE A 59 -3.25 -2.69 8.72
C PHE A 59 -4.66 -3.28 8.57
N PRO A 60 -5.69 -2.80 9.30
CA PRO A 60 -7.01 -3.42 9.37
C PRO A 60 -7.65 -3.77 8.02
N VAL A 61 -7.49 -2.89 7.02
CA VAL A 61 -8.10 -3.03 5.69
C VAL A 61 -7.39 -4.07 4.80
N LEU A 62 -6.17 -4.45 5.17
CA LEU A 62 -5.32 -5.34 4.41
C LEU A 62 -5.37 -6.77 4.97
N ASP A 63 -4.96 -7.74 4.15
CA ASP A 63 -4.93 -9.17 4.51
C ASP A 63 -4.15 -9.41 5.82
N GLY A 64 -3.02 -8.71 6.01
CA GLY A 64 -2.20 -8.75 7.21
C GLY A 64 -2.89 -8.25 8.47
N GLY A 65 -3.85 -7.33 8.36
CA GLY A 65 -4.68 -6.90 9.48
C GLY A 65 -5.60 -8.02 9.97
N HIS A 66 -6.20 -8.76 9.04
CA HIS A 66 -7.01 -9.93 9.36
C HIS A 66 -6.17 -11.04 9.99
N ILE A 67 -4.96 -11.29 9.48
CA ILE A 67 -4.01 -12.26 10.06
C ILE A 67 -3.74 -11.92 11.52
N ILE A 68 -3.50 -10.65 11.84
CA ILE A 68 -3.23 -10.23 13.23
C ILE A 68 -4.45 -10.38 14.13
N ILE A 69 -5.63 -10.03 13.64
CA ILE A 69 -6.87 -10.23 14.40
C ILE A 69 -7.03 -11.70 14.75
N VAL A 70 -6.83 -12.61 13.79
CA VAL A 70 -6.92 -14.06 14.01
C VAL A 70 -5.83 -14.56 14.96
N LEU A 71 -4.58 -14.07 14.82
CA LEU A 71 -3.49 -14.41 15.72
C LEU A 71 -3.79 -13.96 17.16
N LEU A 72 -4.35 -12.75 17.33
CA LEU A 72 -4.78 -12.24 18.63
C LEU A 72 -5.90 -13.10 19.20
N GLU A 73 -6.91 -13.48 18.40
CA GLU A 73 -7.98 -14.39 18.86
C GLU A 73 -7.45 -15.75 19.29
N GLY A 74 -6.45 -16.29 18.56
CA GLY A 74 -5.77 -17.54 18.92
C GLY A 74 -5.00 -17.45 20.24
N ILE A 75 -4.31 -16.32 20.48
CA ILE A 75 -3.57 -16.07 21.73
C ILE A 75 -4.54 -15.85 22.90
N LEU A 76 -5.57 -15.01 22.71
CA LEU A 76 -6.57 -14.69 23.73
C LEU A 76 -7.55 -15.86 23.97
N LYS A 77 -7.56 -16.88 23.09
CA LYS A 77 -8.51 -18.00 23.07
C LYS A 77 -9.97 -17.54 23.15
N ARG A 78 -10.26 -16.34 22.64
CA ARG A 78 -11.57 -15.71 22.66
C ARG A 78 -11.75 -14.89 21.39
N GLU A 79 -12.92 -15.04 20.79
CA GLU A 79 -13.30 -14.25 19.62
C GLU A 79 -13.51 -12.79 20.00
N ILE A 80 -12.90 -11.90 19.21
CA ILE A 80 -13.17 -10.47 19.22
C ILE A 80 -14.57 -10.27 18.67
N SER A 81 -15.39 -9.51 19.39
CA SER A 81 -16.77 -9.28 18.99
C SER A 81 -16.87 -8.72 17.56
N PRO A 82 -17.84 -9.17 16.75
CA PRO A 82 -18.01 -8.70 15.38
C PRO A 82 -18.15 -7.17 15.28
N LYS A 83 -18.79 -6.56 16.29
CA LYS A 83 -18.95 -5.10 16.38
C LYS A 83 -17.60 -4.38 16.44
N VAL A 84 -16.64 -4.89 17.22
CA VAL A 84 -15.30 -4.31 17.34
C VAL A 84 -14.52 -4.48 16.05
N LYS A 85 -14.57 -5.66 15.41
CA LYS A 85 -13.92 -5.89 14.11
C LYS A 85 -14.42 -4.91 13.04
N ILE A 86 -15.74 -4.71 12.94
CA ILE A 86 -16.36 -3.76 11.99
C ILE A 86 -15.89 -2.33 12.25
N VAL A 87 -15.85 -1.89 13.51
CA VAL A 87 -15.40 -0.54 13.86
C VAL A 87 -13.93 -0.34 13.46
N ILE A 88 -13.05 -1.29 13.79
CA ILE A 88 -11.63 -1.24 13.45
C ILE A 88 -11.46 -1.21 11.91
N GLN A 89 -12.22 -2.03 11.19
CA GLN A 89 -12.20 -2.07 9.72
C GLN A 89 -12.62 -0.73 9.11
N ASN A 90 -13.74 -0.18 9.57
CA ASN A 90 -14.29 1.07 9.05
C ASN A 90 -13.34 2.25 9.31
N ILE A 91 -12.75 2.32 10.50
CA ILE A 91 -11.74 3.33 10.82
C ILE A 91 -10.54 3.19 9.89
N GLY A 92 -10.02 1.97 9.74
CA GLY A 92 -8.92 1.69 8.82
C GLY A 92 -9.26 2.09 7.39
N PHE A 93 -10.49 1.81 6.93
CA PHE A 93 -10.95 2.11 5.58
C PHE A 93 -11.04 3.61 5.32
N ILE A 94 -11.58 4.37 6.27
CA ILE A 94 -11.63 5.84 6.17
C ILE A 94 -10.20 6.41 6.12
N ILE A 95 -9.29 5.93 6.98
CA ILE A 95 -7.89 6.35 6.98
C ILE A 95 -7.23 6.04 5.63
N LEU A 96 -7.46 4.85 5.08
CA LEU A 96 -6.94 4.46 3.78
C LEU A 96 -7.46 5.36 2.67
N LEU A 97 -8.76 5.66 2.64
CA LEU A 97 -9.35 6.55 1.64
C LEU A 97 -8.77 7.97 1.73
N LEU A 98 -8.62 8.51 2.94
CA LEU A 98 -7.99 9.82 3.15
C LEU A 98 -6.53 9.81 2.67
N PHE A 99 -5.79 8.75 2.95
CA PHE A 99 -4.43 8.59 2.48
C PHE A 99 -4.36 8.49 0.94
N MET A 100 -5.23 7.70 0.31
CA MET A 100 -5.31 7.62 -1.16
C MET A 100 -5.63 8.98 -1.77
N ALA A 101 -6.59 9.71 -1.22
CA ALA A 101 -6.92 11.07 -1.67
C ALA A 101 -5.72 12.01 -1.53
N PHE A 102 -4.99 11.95 -0.42
CA PHE A 102 -3.77 12.73 -0.20
C PHE A 102 -2.67 12.39 -1.22
N VAL A 103 -2.41 11.10 -1.47
CA VAL A 103 -1.41 10.66 -2.45
C VAL A 103 -1.80 11.10 -3.86
N ILE A 104 -3.06 10.94 -4.26
CA ILE A 104 -3.54 11.37 -5.58
C ILE A 104 -3.43 12.89 -5.71
N TYR A 105 -3.81 13.65 -4.68
CA TYR A 105 -3.67 15.11 -4.68
C TYR A 105 -2.20 15.53 -4.82
N SER A 106 -1.30 14.89 -4.08
CA SER A 106 0.15 15.11 -4.18
C SER A 106 0.68 14.77 -5.57
N ASP A 107 0.28 13.64 -6.15
CA ASP A 107 0.65 13.23 -7.51
C ASP A 107 0.22 14.27 -8.56
N ILE A 108 -1.02 14.78 -8.46
CA ILE A 108 -1.54 15.81 -9.38
C ILE A 108 -0.76 17.12 -9.24
N MET A 109 -0.46 17.54 -8.01
CA MET A 109 0.29 18.78 -7.78
C MET A 109 1.72 18.68 -8.31
N ASN A 110 2.38 17.55 -8.07
CA ASN A 110 3.72 17.27 -8.59
C ASN A 110 3.75 17.10 -10.12
N PHE A 111 2.64 16.71 -10.75
CA PHE A 111 2.53 16.60 -12.20
C PHE A 111 2.41 17.96 -12.92
N LYS A 112 1.97 19.00 -12.20
CA LYS A 112 1.73 20.33 -12.77
C LYS A 112 2.95 21.26 -12.77
N GLN A 113 4.07 20.84 -12.17
CA GLN A 113 5.38 21.50 -12.23
C GLN A 113 6.30 20.75 -13.19
#